data_AF-A0A7Z0MJJ2-F1
#
_entry.id   AF-A0A7Z0MJJ2-F1
#
_cell.length_a   1.000
_cell.length_b   1.000
_cell.length_c   1.000
_cell.angle_alpha   90.00
_cell.angle_beta   90.00
_cell.angle_gamma   90.00
#
_symmetry.space_group_name_H-M   'P 1'
#
loop_
_entity.id
_entity.type
_entity.pdbx_description
1 polymer ?
#
loop_
_entity_poly.entity_id
_entity_poly.type
_entity_poly.pdbx_seq_one_letter_code
_entity_poly.pdbx_strand_id
1 'polypeptide(L)'
;MMPTSVPGPASRQTGFTLLEMMVVLLIIGIATTLASVSAFGDNSARALRQDALRLAHLFTAAQAEARTSGQPIVWAHDGDGYQFSRLPNRLVLPARMAARTRPVTDTAITGATPLRPREWMSSGTVSVRMKPDARLVFGADWIPGPLQMELEADGNVVRLSRLGNGRYVVSP
;
A
#
# COMPACT_ATOMS: atom_id res chain seq x y z
N MET A 1 -79.26 37.96 3.09
CA MET A 1 -77.96 37.51 3.61
C MET A 1 -77.06 37.20 2.43
N MET A 2 -75.90 37.84 2.34
CA MET A 2 -74.95 37.69 1.23
C MET A 2 -73.54 37.64 1.84
N PRO A 3 -72.80 36.52 1.74
CA PRO A 3 -71.43 36.47 2.21
C PRO A 3 -70.50 37.08 1.16
N THR A 4 -69.73 38.10 1.54
CA THR A 4 -68.65 38.66 0.74
C THR A 4 -67.34 37.96 1.10
N SER A 5 -66.79 37.18 0.17
CA SER A 5 -65.48 36.55 0.32
C SER A 5 -64.37 37.59 0.13
N VAL A 6 -63.46 37.67 1.09
CA VAL A 6 -62.26 38.52 1.02
C VAL A 6 -61.11 37.70 0.40
N PRO A 7 -60.43 38.15 -0.66
CA PRO A 7 -59.26 37.45 -1.19
C PRO A 7 -58.07 37.59 -0.22
N GLY A 8 -57.47 36.46 0.16
CA GLY A 8 -56.19 36.44 0.90
C GLY A 8 -55.00 36.75 -0.01
N PRO A 9 -53.84 37.18 0.54
CA PRO A 9 -52.68 37.55 -0.25
C PRO A 9 -52.14 36.34 -1.01
N ALA A 10 -52.04 36.48 -2.34
CA ALA A 10 -51.43 35.48 -3.20
C ALA A 10 -49.93 35.37 -2.87
N SER A 11 -49.51 34.19 -2.45
CA SER A 11 -48.10 33.83 -2.29
C SER A 11 -47.41 33.94 -3.64
N ARG A 12 -46.51 34.93 -3.77
CA ARG A 12 -45.69 35.13 -4.96
C ARG A 12 -44.73 33.94 -5.06
N GLN A 13 -45.04 33.00 -5.94
CA GLN A 13 -44.14 31.89 -6.24
C GLN A 13 -42.93 32.47 -6.97
N THR A 14 -41.81 32.59 -6.26
CA THR A 14 -40.51 32.90 -6.86
C THR A 14 -40.06 31.65 -7.61
N GLY A 15 -40.37 31.59 -8.90
CA GLY A 15 -39.88 30.53 -9.78
C GLY A 15 -38.37 30.66 -9.96
N PHE A 16 -37.69 29.52 -10.02
CA PHE A 16 -36.25 29.44 -10.31
C PHE A 16 -35.94 30.12 -11.65
N THR A 17 -34.93 30.98 -11.67
CA THR A 17 -34.49 31.62 -12.92
C THR A 17 -33.62 30.65 -13.73
N LEU A 18 -33.59 30.82 -15.06
CA LEU A 18 -32.66 30.05 -15.93
C LEU A 18 -31.20 30.19 -15.48
N LEU A 19 -30.84 31.40 -15.03
CA LEU A 19 -29.50 31.70 -14.54
C LEU A 19 -29.16 30.89 -13.29
N GLU A 20 -30.11 30.69 -12.38
CA GLU A 20 -29.93 29.88 -11.18
C GLU A 20 -29.63 28.42 -11.53
N MET A 21 -30.39 27.85 -12.47
CA MET A 21 -30.11 26.49 -12.95
C MET A 21 -28.76 26.40 -13.67
N MET A 22 -28.38 27.40 -14.46
CA MET A 22 -27.05 27.43 -15.09
C MET A 22 -25.92 27.45 -14.05
N VAL A 23 -26.04 28.27 -13.01
CA VAL A 23 -25.04 28.37 -11.94
C VAL A 23 -24.98 27.06 -11.14
N VAL A 24 -26.11 26.45 -10.81
CA VAL A 24 -26.15 25.17 -10.10
C VAL A 24 -25.43 24.09 -10.89
N LEU A 25 -25.71 23.95 -12.19
CA LEU A 25 -25.04 22.97 -13.04
C LEU A 25 -23.54 23.26 -13.20
N LEU A 26 -23.15 24.54 -13.28
CA LEU A 26 -21.74 24.93 -13.32
C LEU A 26 -21.02 24.54 -12.02
N ILE A 27 -21.61 24.83 -10.86
CA ILE A 27 -21.05 24.49 -9.54
C ILE A 27 -20.95 22.96 -9.41
N ILE A 28 -22.00 22.21 -9.78
CA ILE A 28 -21.98 20.75 -9.76
C ILE A 28 -20.88 20.22 -10.69
N GLY A 29 -20.71 20.80 -11.89
CA GLY A 29 -19.64 20.45 -12.82
C GLY A 29 -18.26 20.61 -12.20
N ILE A 30 -17.96 21.78 -11.64
CA ILE A 30 -16.66 22.05 -10.99
C ILE A 30 -16.47 21.15 -9.76
N ALA A 31 -17.49 21.04 -8.91
CA ALA A 31 -17.45 20.18 -7.71
C ALA A 31 -17.22 18.71 -8.07
N THR A 32 -17.80 18.23 -9.16
CA THR A 32 -17.61 16.84 -9.64
C THR A 32 -16.16 16.61 -10.07
N THR A 33 -15.57 17.53 -10.83
CA THR A 33 -14.16 17.41 -11.26
C THR A 33 -13.19 17.36 -10.08
N LEU A 34 -13.38 18.22 -9.08
CA LEU A 34 -12.56 18.24 -7.86
C LEU A 34 -12.74 16.95 -7.04
N ALA A 35 -13.99 16.48 -6.90
CA ALA A 35 -14.29 15.24 -6.18
C ALA A 35 -13.63 14.02 -6.84
N SER A 36 -13.65 13.91 -8.17
CA SER A 36 -13.01 12.80 -8.90
C SER A 36 -11.50 12.72 -8.63
N VAL A 37 -10.78 13.85 -8.70
CA VAL A 37 -9.32 13.87 -8.46
C VAL A 37 -8.99 13.45 -7.03
N SER A 38 -9.78 13.91 -6.06
CA SER A 38 -9.57 13.54 -4.64
C SER A 38 -9.78 12.04 -4.38
N ALA A 39 -10.77 11.42 -5.04
CA ALA A 39 -11.06 10.00 -4.89
C ALA A 39 -9.91 9.09 -5.40
N PHE A 40 -9.22 9.48 -6.47
CA PHE A 40 -8.08 8.71 -7.00
C PHE A 40 -6.88 8.72 -6.04
N GLY A 41 -6.51 9.88 -5.49
CA GLY A 41 -5.39 9.99 -4.54
C GLY A 41 -5.67 9.25 -3.22
N ASP A 42 -6.91 9.29 -2.75
CA ASP A 42 -7.33 8.51 -1.59
C ASP A 42 -7.21 7.00 -1.83
N ASN A 43 -7.55 6.54 -3.03
CA ASN A 43 -7.46 5.13 -3.39
C ASN A 43 -5.99 4.65 -3.48
N SER A 44 -5.09 5.45 -4.08
CA SER A 44 -3.66 5.11 -4.17
C SER A 44 -3.00 5.06 -2.79
N ALA A 45 -3.29 6.02 -1.92
CA ALA A 45 -2.77 6.03 -0.54
C ALA A 45 -3.25 4.81 0.27
N ARG A 46 -4.52 4.41 0.10
CA ARG A 46 -5.08 3.20 0.74
C ARG A 46 -4.43 1.93 0.20
N ALA A 47 -4.22 1.83 -1.11
CA ALA A 47 -3.55 0.69 -1.75
C ALA A 47 -2.11 0.52 -1.23
N LEU A 48 -1.33 1.60 -1.18
CA LEU A 48 0.04 1.58 -0.66
C LEU A 48 0.11 1.15 0.81
N ARG A 49 -0.86 1.60 1.62
CA ARG A 49 -0.97 1.15 3.02
C ARG A 49 -1.31 -0.33 3.12
N GLN A 50 -2.19 -0.84 2.25
CA GLN A 50 -2.51 -2.27 2.19
C GLN A 50 -1.30 -3.11 1.77
N ASP A 51 -0.49 -2.62 0.83
CA ASP A 51 0.77 -3.23 0.44
C ASP A 51 1.73 -3.34 1.62
N ALA A 52 1.90 -2.26 2.40
CA ALA A 52 2.74 -2.28 3.61
C ALA A 52 2.23 -3.27 4.68
N LEU A 53 0.92 -3.30 4.94
CA LEU A 53 0.32 -4.24 5.89
C LEU A 53 0.49 -5.69 5.44
N ARG A 54 0.33 -5.95 4.13
CA ARG A 54 0.56 -7.27 3.54
C ARG A 54 2.03 -7.68 3.68
N LEU A 55 2.97 -6.79 3.40
CA LEU A 55 4.40 -7.06 3.59
C LEU A 55 4.73 -7.41 5.04
N ALA A 56 4.18 -6.68 6.03
CA ALA A 56 4.38 -6.99 7.44
C ALA A 56 3.98 -8.43 7.78
N HIS A 57 2.85 -8.90 7.24
CA HIS A 57 2.39 -10.28 7.42
C HIS A 57 3.31 -11.28 6.72
N LEU A 58 3.71 -11.00 5.47
CA LEU A 58 4.59 -11.87 4.69
C LEU A 58 6.00 -11.95 5.27
N PHE A 59 6.54 -10.87 5.82
CA PHE A 59 7.83 -10.86 6.50
C PHE A 59 7.79 -11.67 7.80
N THR A 60 6.67 -11.62 8.52
CA THR A 60 6.46 -12.47 9.70
C THR A 60 6.41 -13.95 9.29
N ALA A 61 5.68 -14.28 8.22
CA ALA A 61 5.62 -15.64 7.68
C ALA A 61 7.00 -16.12 7.16
N ALA A 62 7.74 -15.29 6.44
CA ALA A 62 9.08 -15.60 5.95
C ALA A 62 10.06 -15.86 7.10
N GLN A 63 9.97 -15.07 8.18
CA GLN A 63 10.79 -15.29 9.37
C GLN A 63 10.45 -16.61 10.08
N ALA A 64 9.17 -16.98 10.17
CA ALA A 64 8.75 -18.26 10.73
C ALA A 64 9.23 -19.43 9.85
N GLU A 65 9.02 -19.34 8.55
CA GLU A 65 9.43 -20.35 7.58
C GLU A 65 10.95 -20.56 7.54
N ALA A 66 11.74 -19.48 7.57
CA ALA A 66 13.20 -19.55 7.60
C ALA A 66 13.72 -20.24 8.88
N ARG A 67 13.03 -20.06 10.01
CA ARG A 67 13.36 -20.74 11.28
C ARG A 67 12.97 -22.22 11.26
N THR A 68 11.79 -22.54 10.74
CA THR A 68 11.30 -23.92 10.67
C THR A 68 12.10 -24.76 9.67
N SER A 69 12.40 -24.20 8.50
CA SER A 69 13.13 -24.89 7.43
C SER A 69 14.65 -24.86 7.61
N GLY A 70 15.17 -23.96 8.46
CA GLY A 70 16.60 -23.69 8.60
C GLY A 70 17.24 -23.04 7.38
N GLN A 71 16.47 -22.76 6.32
CA GLN A 71 16.97 -22.16 5.09
C GLN A 71 16.74 -20.64 5.08
N PRO A 72 17.75 -19.82 4.79
CA PRO A 72 17.55 -18.38 4.68
C PRO A 72 16.61 -18.03 3.52
N ILE A 73 15.72 -17.08 3.73
CA ILE A 73 14.80 -16.54 2.72
C ILE A 73 15.24 -15.11 2.39
N VAL A 74 15.31 -14.79 1.10
CA VAL A 74 15.61 -13.46 0.58
C VAL A 74 14.37 -12.86 -0.03
N TRP A 75 14.08 -11.63 0.36
CA TRP A 75 13.09 -10.80 -0.31
C TRP A 75 13.76 -9.92 -1.35
N ALA A 76 13.15 -9.88 -2.52
CA ALA A 76 13.52 -9.02 -3.63
C ALA A 76 12.26 -8.28 -4.11
N HIS A 77 12.44 -7.07 -4.60
CA HIS A 77 11.36 -6.26 -5.13
C HIS A 77 11.85 -5.55 -6.40
N ASP A 78 10.89 -5.18 -7.21
CA ASP A 78 11.02 -4.23 -8.30
C ASP A 78 9.88 -3.22 -8.23
N GLY A 79 9.71 -2.42 -9.29
CA GLY A 79 8.68 -1.41 -9.37
C GLY A 79 7.25 -1.95 -9.47
N ASP A 80 7.09 -3.19 -9.94
CA ASP A 80 5.80 -3.79 -10.30
C ASP A 80 5.35 -4.85 -9.27
N GLY A 81 6.31 -5.43 -8.54
CA GLY A 81 6.04 -6.40 -7.50
C GLY A 81 7.23 -6.78 -6.64
N TYR A 82 7.08 -7.93 -5.99
CA TYR A 82 8.08 -8.51 -5.11
C TYR A 82 7.94 -10.02 -4.99
N GLN A 83 9.02 -10.66 -4.57
CA GLN A 83 9.11 -12.11 -4.42
C GLN A 83 9.99 -12.53 -3.26
N PHE A 84 9.77 -13.76 -2.81
CA PHE A 84 10.57 -14.42 -1.79
C PHE A 84 11.25 -15.64 -2.41
N SER A 85 12.52 -15.82 -2.10
CA SER A 85 13.37 -16.89 -2.65
C SER A 85 14.17 -17.53 -1.53
N ARG A 86 14.41 -18.84 -1.60
CA ARG A 86 15.29 -19.52 -0.63
C ARG A 86 16.74 -19.42 -1.08
N LEU A 87 17.66 -19.29 -0.13
CA LEU A 87 19.08 -19.53 -0.35
C LEU A 87 19.37 -21.02 -0.12
N PRO A 88 20.29 -21.62 -0.89
CA PRO A 88 20.67 -23.01 -0.72
C PRO A 88 21.26 -23.25 0.68
N ASN A 89 21.01 -24.42 1.26
CA ASN A 89 21.38 -24.74 2.66
C ASN A 89 22.91 -24.82 2.89
N ARG A 90 23.70 -25.10 1.85
CA ARG A 90 25.18 -25.09 1.90
C ARG A 90 25.70 -23.73 1.43
N LEU A 91 25.67 -22.76 2.33
CA LEU A 91 26.37 -21.49 2.11
C LEU A 91 27.78 -21.59 2.69
N VAL A 92 28.78 -21.31 1.86
CA VAL A 92 30.17 -21.15 2.32
C VAL A 92 30.36 -19.80 3.02
N LEU A 93 29.50 -18.82 2.72
CA LEU A 93 29.47 -17.48 3.32
C LEU A 93 28.21 -17.27 4.17
N PRO A 94 28.22 -16.35 5.15
CA PRO A 94 26.99 -15.93 5.83
C PRO A 94 25.89 -15.51 4.84
N ALA A 95 24.63 -15.85 5.11
CA ALA A 95 23.51 -15.67 4.17
C ALA A 95 23.37 -14.25 3.60
N ARG A 96 23.65 -13.24 4.41
CA ARG A 96 23.64 -11.83 3.97
C ARG A 96 24.71 -11.52 2.94
N MET A 97 25.90 -12.11 3.06
CA MET A 97 26.97 -11.92 2.08
C MET A 97 26.67 -12.70 0.80
N ALA A 98 26.20 -13.95 0.94
CA ALA A 98 25.81 -14.77 -0.20
C ALA A 98 24.67 -14.13 -1.02
N ALA A 99 23.72 -13.47 -0.37
CA ALA A 99 22.63 -12.76 -1.03
C ALA A 99 23.09 -11.50 -1.79
N ARG A 100 24.27 -10.93 -1.50
CA ARG A 100 24.82 -9.78 -2.23
C ARG A 100 25.52 -10.17 -3.52
N THR A 101 26.21 -11.31 -3.53
CA THR A 101 27.09 -11.71 -4.63
C THR A 101 26.42 -12.60 -5.65
N ARG A 102 25.27 -13.20 -5.31
CA ARG A 102 24.59 -14.15 -6.19
C ARG A 102 23.32 -13.52 -6.76
N PRO A 103 23.11 -13.56 -8.10
CA PRO A 103 21.78 -13.27 -8.63
C PRO A 103 20.81 -14.24 -7.95
N VAL A 104 19.68 -13.72 -7.45
CA VAL A 104 18.62 -14.54 -6.86
C VAL A 104 18.13 -15.47 -7.96
N THR A 105 18.73 -16.65 -8.04
CA THR A 105 18.32 -17.67 -8.99
C THR A 105 17.08 -18.30 -8.42
N ASP A 106 16.08 -18.33 -9.26
CA ASP A 106 14.69 -18.63 -9.02
C ASP A 106 14.46 -20.04 -8.44
N THR A 107 14.76 -20.24 -7.15
CA THR A 107 13.97 -21.14 -6.33
C THR A 107 12.80 -20.34 -5.77
N ALA A 108 11.89 -19.92 -6.66
CA ALA A 108 10.57 -19.48 -6.27
C ALA A 108 10.04 -20.49 -5.26
N ILE A 109 9.45 -19.99 -4.18
CA ILE A 109 8.77 -20.87 -3.23
C ILE A 109 7.46 -21.30 -3.89
N THR A 110 7.55 -22.30 -4.77
CA THR A 110 6.43 -22.84 -5.52
C THR A 110 5.73 -23.89 -4.67
N GLY A 111 4.50 -23.60 -4.28
CA GLY A 111 3.67 -24.46 -3.43
C GLY A 111 2.55 -23.68 -2.74
N ALA A 112 1.75 -24.36 -1.90
CA ALA A 112 0.70 -23.77 -1.06
C ALA A 112 1.28 -22.95 0.12
N THR A 113 2.26 -22.09 -0.15
CA THR A 113 2.88 -21.20 0.83
C THR A 113 2.44 -19.75 0.55
N PRO A 114 2.29 -18.92 1.59
CA PRO A 114 1.91 -17.51 1.41
C PRO A 114 2.96 -16.66 0.65
N LEU A 115 4.22 -17.13 0.60
CA LEU A 115 5.43 -16.47 0.08
C LEU A 115 5.64 -16.62 -1.44
N ARG A 116 4.55 -16.56 -2.21
CA ARG A 116 4.61 -16.54 -3.68
C ARG A 116 4.96 -15.14 -4.23
N PRO A 117 5.47 -15.02 -5.47
CA PRO A 117 5.58 -13.75 -6.16
C PRO A 117 4.25 -13.01 -6.22
N ARG A 118 4.28 -11.69 -6.05
CA ARG A 118 3.09 -10.83 -6.02
C ARG A 118 3.39 -9.49 -6.65
N GLU A 119 2.39 -8.97 -7.35
CA GLU A 119 2.35 -7.58 -7.80
C GLU A 119 1.94 -6.66 -6.65
N TRP A 120 2.37 -5.39 -6.75
CA TRP A 120 1.88 -4.33 -5.88
C TRP A 120 0.38 -4.08 -6.13
N MET A 121 -0.35 -3.71 -5.09
CA MET A 121 -1.74 -3.25 -5.24
C MET A 121 -1.81 -1.81 -5.73
N SER A 122 -0.76 -1.04 -5.42
CA SER A 122 -0.60 0.33 -5.90
C SER A 122 -0.44 0.32 -7.42
N SER A 123 -1.20 1.19 -8.11
CA SER A 123 -1.18 1.27 -9.58
C SER A 123 0.09 1.93 -10.14
N GLY A 124 0.77 2.75 -9.34
CA GLY A 124 2.05 3.35 -9.68
C GLY A 124 3.23 2.45 -9.32
N THR A 125 4.38 2.71 -9.95
CA THR A 125 5.65 2.05 -9.64
C THR A 125 6.04 2.31 -8.18
N VAL A 126 6.20 1.22 -7.40
CA VAL A 126 6.55 1.34 -5.99
C VAL A 126 8.07 1.43 -5.84
N SER A 127 8.54 2.54 -5.27
CA SER A 127 9.92 2.67 -4.82
C SER A 127 10.03 2.21 -3.37
N VAL A 128 11.02 1.36 -3.09
CA VAL A 128 11.32 0.90 -1.73
C VAL A 128 12.67 1.45 -1.31
N ARG A 129 12.70 2.19 -0.20
CA ARG A 129 13.94 2.62 0.47
C ARG A 129 14.07 1.94 1.81
N MET A 130 15.21 1.31 2.06
CA MET A 130 15.49 0.61 3.32
C MET A 130 16.62 1.32 4.08
N LYS A 131 16.52 1.34 5.41
CA LYS A 131 17.58 1.78 6.32
C LYS A 131 17.84 0.69 7.36
N PRO A 132 19.07 0.15 7.44
CA PRO A 132 20.20 0.37 6.52
C PRO A 132 19.90 -0.17 5.11
N ASP A 133 20.56 0.40 4.10
CA ASP A 133 20.42 -0.05 2.71
C ASP A 133 21.09 -1.42 2.53
N ALA A 134 20.27 -2.47 2.65
CA ALA A 134 20.71 -3.84 2.60
C ALA A 134 19.60 -4.73 2.07
N ARG A 135 20.00 -5.77 1.32
CA ARG A 135 19.09 -6.84 0.91
C ARG A 135 18.48 -7.51 2.14
N LEU A 136 17.15 -7.61 2.17
CA LEU A 136 16.43 -8.18 3.30
C LEU A 136 16.52 -9.72 3.25
N VAL A 137 17.24 -10.27 4.24
CA VAL A 137 17.45 -11.71 4.39
C VAL A 137 16.88 -12.16 5.74
N PHE A 138 15.94 -13.09 5.70
CA PHE A 138 15.37 -13.78 6.85
C PHE A 138 16.16 -15.06 7.08
N GLY A 139 16.94 -15.11 8.16
CA GLY A 139 17.68 -16.31 8.57
C GLY A 139 17.15 -16.87 9.89
N ALA A 140 17.70 -18.02 10.29
CA ALA A 140 17.57 -18.52 11.66
C ALA A 140 18.21 -17.54 12.66
N ASP A 141 19.30 -16.89 12.24
CA ASP A 141 20.03 -15.91 13.03
C ASP A 141 19.34 -14.54 12.99
N TRP A 142 19.15 -13.95 14.17
CA TRP A 142 18.42 -12.70 14.36
C TRP A 142 19.01 -11.53 13.55
N ILE A 143 18.16 -10.77 12.86
CA ILE A 143 18.54 -9.51 12.17
C ILE A 143 18.91 -8.46 13.24
N PRO A 144 20.17 -8.00 13.34
CA PRO A 144 20.52 -6.96 14.31
C PRO A 144 19.99 -5.60 13.85
N GLY A 145 19.30 -4.88 14.74
CA GLY A 145 18.90 -3.48 14.57
C GLY A 145 17.46 -3.23 14.10
N PRO A 146 16.95 -2.01 14.31
CA PRO A 146 15.67 -1.58 13.75
C PRO A 146 15.76 -1.57 12.22
N LEU A 147 14.76 -2.16 11.56
CA LEU A 147 14.60 -2.06 10.11
C LEU A 147 13.52 -1.01 9.84
N GLN A 148 13.86 -0.01 9.03
CA GLN A 148 12.88 0.94 8.50
C GLN A 148 12.83 0.81 6.98
N MET A 149 11.65 0.54 6.47
CA MET A 149 11.34 0.45 5.04
C MET A 149 10.33 1.54 4.72
N GLU A 150 10.61 2.34 3.72
CA GLU A 150 9.70 3.36 3.19
C GLU A 150 9.29 2.92 1.80
N LEU A 151 7.98 2.78 1.61
CA LEU A 151 7.34 2.54 0.32
C LEU A 151 6.84 3.88 -0.19
N GLU A 152 7.13 4.19 -1.44
CA GLU A 152 6.67 5.40 -2.10
C GLU A 152 6.01 5.04 -3.43
N ALA A 153 4.81 5.54 -3.66
CA ALA A 153 4.09 5.39 -4.92
C ALA A 153 3.13 6.58 -5.11
N ASP A 154 3.07 7.13 -6.32
CA ASP A 154 2.16 8.24 -6.68
C ASP A 154 2.24 9.43 -5.70
N GLY A 155 3.44 9.74 -5.19
CA GLY A 155 3.69 10.80 -4.20
C GLY A 155 3.25 10.48 -2.77
N ASN A 156 2.67 9.31 -2.51
CA ASN A 156 2.33 8.82 -1.18
C ASN A 156 3.51 8.06 -0.60
N VAL A 157 3.74 8.22 0.71
CA VAL A 157 4.78 7.48 1.44
C VAL A 157 4.12 6.69 2.56
N VAL A 158 4.55 5.44 2.73
CA VAL A 158 4.17 4.60 3.86
C VAL A 158 5.42 3.97 4.45
N ARG A 159 5.54 4.02 5.77
CA ARG A 159 6.69 3.49 6.50
C ARG A 159 6.32 2.19 7.21
N LEU A 160 7.09 1.15 6.93
CA LEU A 160 7.09 -0.12 7.63
C LEU A 160 8.32 -0.20 8.53
N SER A 161 8.10 -0.24 9.83
CA SER A 161 9.17 -0.33 10.84
C SER A 161 9.10 -1.64 11.60
N ARG A 162 10.25 -2.25 11.86
CA ARG A 162 10.36 -3.42 12.74
C ARG A 162 10.85 -2.97 14.12
N LEU A 163 10.03 -3.18 15.13
CA LEU A 163 10.35 -2.90 16.53
C LEU A 163 11.34 -3.95 17.09
N GLY A 164 12.01 -3.62 18.20
CA GLY A 164 12.97 -4.50 18.87
C GLY A 164 12.40 -5.85 19.34
N ASN A 165 11.08 -5.93 19.54
CA ASN A 165 10.35 -7.17 19.86
C ASN A 165 10.02 -8.02 18.62
N GLY A 166 10.44 -7.59 17.43
CA GLY A 166 10.20 -8.28 16.16
C GLY A 166 8.84 -8.02 15.51
N ARG A 167 7.98 -7.19 16.11
CA ARG A 167 6.70 -6.77 15.52
C ARG A 167 6.93 -5.72 14.43
N TYR A 168 6.21 -5.84 13.32
CA TYR A 168 6.14 -4.82 12.28
C TYR A 168 5.02 -3.81 12.58
N VAL A 169 5.29 -2.53 12.35
CA VAL A 169 4.35 -1.42 12.50
C VAL A 169 4.33 -0.61 11.21
N VAL A 170 3.13 -0.36 10.69
CA VAL A 170 2.89 0.45 9.50
C VAL A 170 2.39 1.82 9.92
N SER A 171 3.10 2.86 9.54
CA SER A 171 2.70 4.26 9.71
C SER A 171 2.64 4.96 8.36
N PRO A 172 1.71 5.92 8.17
CA PRO A 172 1.81 6.87 7.07
C PRO A 172 3.08 7.73 7.21
#